data_AF-A0A291DJ01-F1
#
_entry.id   AF-A0A291DJ01-F1
#
_cell.length_a   1.000
_cell.length_b   1.000
_cell.length_c   1.000
_cell.angle_alpha   90.00
_cell.angle_beta   90.00
_cell.angle_gamma   90.00
#
_symmetry.space_group_name_H-M   'P 1'
#
loop_
_entity.id
_entity.type
_entity.pdbx_description
1 polymer ?
#
loop_
_entity_poly.entity_id
_entity_poly.type
_entity_poly.pdbx_seq_one_letter_code
_entity_poly.pdbx_strand_id
1 'polypeptide(L)'
;MERSKIDPGRFFSGQKAATKGTLKHQYHYYRQQNAHQAFNSDFQRNFQHDFPNFATWLKLQQQTPQKNQTATFSHWLLVGFFGLLTAASFTQQLLFLLFVFVLAALVKGPSMIVWGIVYSFLVSLFPPLGIVLSGLFFLLTLRQLTKNVTFVLTALYFYGYPFVITALQHFTNWDPQWLWVGSIGFALISGHFVLKQNYPFASSKSLAWAIISVPYDCVMALIPVKHKARFKRLVKIK
;
A
#
# COMPACT_ATOMS: atom_id res chain seq x y z
N MET A 1 35.75 5.37 10.21
CA MET A 1 34.75 4.65 11.05
C MET A 1 34.35 3.39 10.32
N GLU A 2 34.97 2.28 10.70
CA GLU A 2 34.83 0.96 10.10
C GLU A 2 33.41 0.42 10.28
N ARG A 3 32.77 -0.01 9.18
CA ARG A 3 31.49 -0.73 9.25
C ARG A 3 31.79 -2.17 9.64
N SER A 4 31.41 -2.57 10.85
CA SER A 4 31.46 -3.97 11.25
C SER A 4 30.52 -4.78 10.35
N LYS A 5 31.11 -5.69 9.59
CA LYS A 5 30.42 -6.66 8.75
C LYS A 5 29.79 -7.68 9.69
N ILE A 6 28.51 -7.49 10.03
CA ILE A 6 27.75 -8.46 10.82
C ILE A 6 27.55 -9.69 9.93
N ASP A 7 28.34 -10.72 10.20
CA ASP A 7 28.27 -12.02 9.56
C ASP A 7 27.14 -12.84 10.23
N PRO A 8 25.99 -13.07 9.56
CA PRO A 8 24.86 -13.76 10.17
C PRO A 8 25.16 -15.23 10.47
N GLY A 9 26.23 -15.80 9.90
CA GLY A 9 26.66 -17.18 10.16
C GLY A 9 27.29 -17.40 11.53
N ARG A 10 27.79 -16.34 12.18
CA ARG A 10 28.53 -16.47 13.45
C ARG A 10 27.66 -16.41 14.71
N PHE A 11 26.40 -15.99 14.60
CA PHE A 11 25.48 -15.85 15.74
C PHE A 11 24.70 -17.14 16.07
N PHE A 12 24.79 -18.16 15.22
CA PHE A 12 24.08 -19.44 15.39
C PHE A 12 24.97 -20.60 15.85
N SER A 13 26.23 -20.36 16.25
CA SER A 13 27.16 -21.45 16.59
C SER A 13 26.95 -22.09 17.98
N GLY A 14 25.89 -21.73 18.71
CA GLY A 14 25.72 -22.16 20.10
C GLY A 14 24.43 -22.90 20.45
N GLN A 15 23.32 -22.68 19.72
CA GLN A 15 22.03 -23.29 20.08
C GLN A 15 21.17 -23.54 18.85
N LYS A 16 20.65 -24.78 18.77
CA LYS A 16 19.80 -25.30 17.70
C LYS A 16 18.75 -24.25 17.30
N ALA A 17 18.65 -23.99 16.00
CA ALA A 17 17.68 -23.07 15.41
C ALA A 17 16.28 -23.30 16.00
N ALA A 18 15.83 -22.38 16.85
CA ALA A 18 14.53 -22.48 17.49
C ALA A 18 13.44 -22.41 16.41
N THR A 19 12.67 -23.49 16.29
CA THR A 19 11.54 -23.60 15.37
C THR A 19 10.47 -22.55 15.72
N LYS A 20 9.79 -21.99 14.71
CA LYS A 20 8.77 -20.94 14.89
C LYS A 20 7.72 -21.24 16.00
N GLY A 21 7.45 -22.51 16.27
CA GLY A 21 6.53 -22.96 17.32
C GLY A 21 7.00 -22.63 18.74
N THR A 22 8.30 -22.77 19.04
CA THR A 22 8.82 -22.54 20.41
C THR A 22 8.87 -21.07 20.77
N LEU A 23 9.21 -20.21 19.80
CA LEU A 23 9.21 -18.75 19.96
C LEU A 23 7.81 -18.19 20.25
N LYS A 24 6.77 -18.73 19.59
CA LYS A 24 5.38 -18.32 19.83
C LYS A 24 4.91 -18.72 21.23
N HIS A 25 5.32 -19.89 21.70
CA HIS A 25 4.95 -20.39 23.03
C HIS A 25 5.61 -19.54 24.14
N GLN A 26 6.89 -19.19 23.99
CA GLN A 26 7.58 -18.27 24.91
C GLN A 26 6.92 -16.89 24.99
N TYR A 27 6.46 -16.34 23.84
CA TYR A 27 5.74 -15.07 23.84
C TYR A 27 4.42 -15.11 24.61
N HIS A 28 3.63 -16.17 24.45
CA HIS A 28 2.37 -16.32 25.18
C HIS A 28 2.59 -16.47 26.69
N TYR A 29 3.61 -17.22 27.08
CA TYR A 29 3.98 -17.39 28.48
C TYR A 29 4.41 -16.06 29.11
N TYR A 30 5.27 -15.31 28.44
CA TYR A 30 5.74 -14.02 28.93
C TYR A 30 4.63 -12.95 28.96
N ARG A 31 3.68 -13.01 28.01
CA ARG A 31 2.48 -12.16 28.01
C ARG A 31 1.57 -12.47 29.19
N GLN A 32 1.42 -13.74 29.58
CA GLN A 32 0.62 -14.12 30.75
C GLN A 32 1.28 -13.64 32.05
N GLN A 33 2.61 -13.76 32.16
CA GLN A 33 3.34 -13.30 33.35
C GLN A 33 3.32 -11.77 33.52
N ASN A 34 3.35 -11.02 32.41
CA ASN A 34 3.40 -9.55 32.45
C ASN A 34 2.05 -8.90 32.08
N ALA A 35 0.95 -9.64 32.10
CA ALA A 35 -0.39 -9.14 31.77
C ALA A 35 -0.85 -7.98 32.67
N HIS A 36 -0.26 -7.86 33.86
CA HIS A 36 -0.57 -6.83 34.86
C HIS A 36 0.33 -5.58 34.76
N GLN A 37 1.36 -5.59 33.91
CA GLN A 37 2.26 -4.45 33.73
C GLN A 37 1.73 -3.53 32.62
N ALA A 38 1.65 -2.23 32.91
CA ALA A 38 1.38 -1.23 31.88
C ALA A 38 2.45 -1.30 30.79
N PHE A 39 2.04 -1.17 29.52
CA PHE A 39 2.93 -1.12 28.36
C PHE A 39 3.77 0.18 28.38
N ASN A 40 4.76 0.23 29.27
CA ASN A 40 5.67 1.35 29.46
C ASN A 40 7.04 1.06 28.82
N SER A 41 7.90 2.08 28.74
CA SER A 41 9.27 1.97 28.20
C SER A 41 10.10 0.88 28.87
N ASP A 42 9.84 0.61 30.15
CA ASP A 42 10.56 -0.41 30.92
C ASP A 42 10.19 -1.83 30.48
N PHE A 43 8.93 -2.07 30.13
CA PHE A 43 8.50 -3.35 29.54
C PHE A 43 9.23 -3.61 28.22
N GLN A 44 9.39 -2.58 27.38
CA GLN A 44 10.07 -2.71 26.09
C GLN A 44 11.58 -2.98 26.26
N ARG A 45 12.20 -2.42 27.30
CA ARG A 45 13.61 -2.65 27.64
C ARG A 45 13.82 -4.05 28.24
N ASN A 46 12.96 -4.48 29.16
CA ASN A 46 12.99 -5.81 29.77
C ASN A 46 12.70 -6.91 28.74
N PHE A 47 11.72 -6.72 27.86
CA PHE A 47 11.43 -7.66 26.78
C PHE A 47 12.59 -7.82 25.78
N GLN A 48 13.32 -6.74 25.49
CA GLN A 48 14.53 -6.81 24.65
C GLN A 48 15.69 -7.52 25.35
N HIS A 49 15.80 -7.37 26.67
CA HIS A 49 16.81 -8.03 27.49
C HIS A 49 16.52 -9.53 27.65
N ASP A 50 15.27 -9.89 27.91
CA ASP A 50 14.86 -11.26 28.23
C ASP A 50 14.68 -12.15 26.99
N PHE A 51 14.29 -11.56 25.85
CA PHE A 51 14.18 -12.26 24.57
C PHE A 51 14.90 -11.53 23.44
N PRO A 52 16.24 -11.43 23.48
CA PRO A 52 16.99 -10.67 22.49
C PRO A 52 16.77 -11.21 21.07
N ASN A 53 16.70 -12.53 20.90
CA ASN A 53 16.48 -13.18 19.61
C ASN A 53 15.06 -12.95 19.08
N PHE A 54 14.04 -13.01 19.93
CA PHE A 54 12.65 -12.81 19.52
C PHE A 54 12.33 -11.34 19.28
N ALA A 55 12.85 -10.44 20.12
CA ALA A 55 12.75 -9.00 19.91
C ALA A 55 13.48 -8.58 18.62
N THR A 56 14.64 -9.15 18.33
CA THR A 56 15.36 -8.92 17.08
C THR A 56 14.61 -9.50 15.88
N TRP A 57 14.04 -10.70 16.00
CA TRP A 57 13.19 -11.31 14.97
C TRP A 57 11.90 -10.50 14.71
N LEU A 58 11.25 -9.98 15.76
CA LEU A 58 10.10 -9.07 15.66
C LEU A 58 10.52 -7.76 14.99
N LYS A 59 11.66 -7.18 15.38
CA LYS A 59 12.22 -6.01 14.73
C LYS A 59 12.53 -6.30 13.25
N LEU A 60 13.07 -7.46 12.90
CA LEU A 60 13.33 -7.90 11.53
C LEU A 60 12.05 -8.19 10.72
N GLN A 61 10.96 -8.60 11.37
CA GLN A 61 9.65 -8.74 10.73
C GLN A 61 8.92 -7.40 10.57
N GLN A 62 9.11 -6.46 11.50
CA GLN A 62 8.54 -5.12 11.42
C GLN A 62 9.34 -4.20 10.49
N GLN A 63 10.65 -4.36 10.47
CA GLN A 63 11.55 -3.78 9.49
C GLN A 63 11.53 -4.69 8.25
N THR A 64 10.56 -4.50 7.36
CA THR A 64 10.86 -4.65 5.93
C THR A 64 11.43 -3.32 5.45
N PRO A 65 12.73 -3.01 5.64
CA PRO A 65 13.30 -1.86 4.97
C PRO A 65 13.36 -2.25 3.50
N GLN A 66 12.36 -1.82 2.74
CA GLN A 66 12.39 -1.91 1.29
C GLN A 66 13.59 -1.06 0.84
N LYS A 67 14.71 -1.74 0.58
CA LYS A 67 15.99 -1.15 0.18
C LYS A 67 15.74 -0.15 -0.96
N ASN A 68 16.08 1.10 -0.72
CA ASN A 68 16.19 2.22 -1.68
C ASN A 68 15.08 2.30 -2.75
N GLN A 69 13.80 2.31 -2.35
CA GLN A 69 12.66 2.43 -3.28
C GLN A 69 12.65 3.75 -4.06
N THR A 70 13.25 4.81 -3.51
CA THR A 70 13.39 6.12 -4.17
C THR A 70 14.33 6.08 -5.38
N ALA A 71 15.22 5.09 -5.48
CA ALA A 71 16.12 4.93 -6.64
C ALA A 71 15.51 4.10 -7.78
N THR A 72 14.26 3.64 -7.64
CA THR A 72 13.62 2.79 -8.65
C THR A 72 13.02 3.61 -9.79
N PHE A 73 13.05 3.05 -11.00
CA PHE A 73 12.41 3.65 -12.17
C PHE A 73 10.93 3.96 -11.94
N SER A 74 10.18 3.08 -11.27
CA SER A 74 8.76 3.30 -10.96
C SER A 74 8.50 4.51 -10.07
N HIS A 75 9.45 4.86 -9.17
CA HIS A 75 9.32 6.05 -8.34
C HIS A 75 9.44 7.31 -9.19
N TRP A 76 10.50 7.40 -10.00
CA TRP A 76 10.73 8.54 -10.87
C TRP A 76 9.67 8.68 -11.96
N LEU A 77 9.16 7.55 -12.46
CA LEU A 77 8.03 7.53 -13.39
C LEU A 77 6.76 8.10 -12.74
N LEU A 78 6.46 7.76 -11.48
CA LEU A 78 5.34 8.36 -10.75
C LEU A 78 5.53 9.86 -10.51
N VAL A 79 6.74 10.29 -10.12
CA VAL A 79 7.06 11.72 -9.93
C VAL A 79 6.91 12.47 -11.26
N GLY A 80 7.42 11.90 -12.36
CA GLY A 80 7.27 12.46 -13.69
C GLY A 80 5.82 12.52 -14.14
N PHE A 81 5.03 11.47 -13.92
CA PHE A 81 3.59 11.49 -14.20
C PHE A 81 2.85 12.53 -13.38
N PHE A 82 3.19 12.69 -12.10
CA PHE A 82 2.59 13.72 -11.26
C PHE A 82 2.91 15.13 -11.76
N GLY A 83 4.17 15.38 -12.12
CA GLY A 83 4.60 16.64 -12.72
C GLY A 83 3.89 16.93 -14.05
N LEU A 84 3.82 15.93 -14.94
CA LEU A 84 3.09 16.04 -16.21
C LEU A 84 1.60 16.30 -16.01
N LEU A 85 0.97 15.61 -15.06
CA LEU A 85 -0.44 15.80 -14.75
C LEU A 85 -0.72 17.20 -14.20
N THR A 86 0.21 17.76 -13.43
CA THR A 86 0.16 19.14 -12.92
C THR A 86 0.33 20.16 -14.05
N ALA A 87 1.21 19.87 -15.02
CA ALA A 87 1.41 20.74 -16.19
C ALA A 87 0.28 20.65 -17.23
N ALA A 88 -0.51 19.58 -17.20
CA ALA A 88 -1.57 19.31 -18.16
C ALA A 88 -2.79 20.22 -17.98
N SER A 89 -3.46 20.55 -19.09
CA SER A 89 -4.74 21.27 -19.07
C SER A 89 -5.87 20.40 -18.48
N PHE A 90 -6.97 21.02 -18.05
CA PHE A 90 -8.12 20.32 -17.46
C PHE A 90 -8.65 19.17 -18.34
N THR A 91 -8.79 19.39 -19.65
CA THR A 91 -9.22 18.34 -20.60
C THR A 91 -8.22 17.18 -20.66
N GLN A 92 -6.92 17.48 -20.64
CA GLN A 92 -5.87 16.45 -20.64
C GLN A 92 -5.83 15.69 -19.32
N GLN A 93 -6.10 16.34 -18.19
CA GLN A 93 -6.22 15.69 -16.87
C GLN A 93 -7.39 14.69 -16.86
N LEU A 94 -8.54 15.05 -17.44
CA LEU A 94 -9.68 14.14 -17.60
C LEU A 94 -9.37 12.96 -18.52
N LEU A 95 -8.73 13.21 -19.67
CA LEU A 95 -8.31 12.15 -20.58
C LEU A 95 -7.29 11.21 -19.93
N PHE A 96 -6.35 11.75 -19.15
CA PHE A 96 -5.40 10.95 -18.38
C PHE A 96 -6.13 10.07 -17.36
N LEU A 97 -7.08 10.62 -16.62
CA LEU A 97 -7.88 9.88 -15.64
C LEU A 97 -8.68 8.75 -16.32
N LEU A 98 -9.29 9.02 -17.48
CA LEU A 98 -9.96 8.02 -18.30
C LEU A 98 -8.98 6.93 -18.78
N PHE A 99 -7.79 7.32 -19.24
CA PHE A 99 -6.77 6.39 -19.70
C PHE A 99 -6.32 5.42 -18.60
N VAL A 100 -5.95 5.94 -17.42
CA VAL A 100 -5.55 5.07 -16.29
C VAL A 100 -6.70 4.23 -15.78
N PHE A 101 -7.94 4.74 -15.84
CA PHE A 101 -9.15 3.96 -15.54
C PHE A 101 -9.30 2.77 -16.49
N VAL A 102 -9.21 2.99 -17.81
CA VAL A 102 -9.33 1.93 -18.81
C VAL A 102 -8.20 0.91 -18.66
N LEU A 103 -6.97 1.38 -18.47
CA LEU A 103 -5.80 0.51 -18.26
C LEU A 103 -5.98 -0.36 -17.00
N ALA A 104 -6.42 0.23 -15.89
CA ALA A 104 -6.73 -0.51 -14.68
C ALA A 104 -7.89 -1.48 -14.88
N ALA A 105 -8.94 -1.10 -15.61
CA ALA A 105 -10.10 -1.95 -15.90
C ALA A 105 -9.72 -3.16 -16.77
N LEU A 106 -8.83 -3.00 -17.75
CA LEU A 106 -8.36 -4.08 -18.62
C LEU A 106 -7.51 -5.11 -17.85
N VAL A 107 -6.78 -4.69 -16.81
CA VAL A 107 -5.98 -5.61 -15.99
C VAL A 107 -6.81 -6.19 -14.85
N LYS A 108 -7.46 -5.35 -14.04
CA LYS A 108 -8.25 -5.78 -12.87
C LYS A 108 -9.56 -6.47 -13.26
N GLY A 109 -10.23 -6.04 -14.33
CA GLY A 109 -11.53 -6.58 -14.76
C GLY A 109 -11.47 -8.09 -15.04
N PRO A 110 -10.66 -8.54 -16.01
CA PRO A 110 -10.48 -9.96 -16.31
C PRO A 110 -9.92 -10.74 -15.11
N SER A 111 -8.96 -10.16 -14.39
CA SER A 111 -8.38 -10.78 -13.19
C SER A 111 -9.44 -11.08 -12.13
N MET A 112 -10.42 -10.19 -11.94
CA MET A 112 -11.51 -10.39 -10.99
C MET A 112 -12.42 -11.56 -11.37
N ILE A 113 -12.60 -11.81 -12.67
CA ILE A 113 -13.36 -12.97 -13.18
C ILE A 113 -12.58 -14.25 -12.92
N VAL A 114 -11.29 -14.30 -13.28
CA VAL A 114 -10.43 -15.47 -13.07
C VAL A 114 -10.34 -15.82 -11.59
N TRP A 115 -10.10 -14.84 -10.72
CA TRP A 115 -10.08 -15.05 -9.27
C TRP A 115 -11.45 -15.50 -8.73
N GLY A 116 -12.55 -14.99 -9.30
CA GLY A 116 -13.89 -15.44 -8.95
C GLY A 116 -14.13 -16.92 -9.30
N ILE A 117 -13.63 -17.36 -10.46
CA ILE A 117 -13.70 -18.77 -10.88
C ILE A 117 -12.86 -19.65 -9.95
N VAL A 118 -11.60 -19.26 -9.69
CA VAL A 118 -10.71 -20.00 -8.79
C VAL A 118 -11.27 -20.07 -7.37
N TYR A 119 -11.80 -18.96 -6.85
CA TYR A 119 -12.44 -18.91 -5.54
C TYR A 119 -13.69 -19.80 -5.50
N SER A 120 -14.56 -19.73 -6.51
CA SER A 120 -15.76 -20.56 -6.58
C SER A 120 -15.41 -22.05 -6.69
N PHE A 121 -14.36 -22.38 -7.44
CA PHE A 121 -13.82 -23.73 -7.55
C PHE A 121 -13.29 -24.23 -6.19
N LEU A 122 -12.44 -23.46 -5.51
CA LEU A 122 -11.91 -23.77 -4.18
C LEU A 122 -13.01 -23.96 -3.13
N VAL A 123 -14.02 -23.07 -3.13
CA VAL A 123 -15.16 -23.14 -2.21
C VAL A 123 -16.06 -24.34 -2.55
N SER A 124 -16.24 -24.68 -3.82
CA SER A 124 -16.99 -25.86 -4.24
C SER A 124 -16.28 -27.17 -3.88
N LEU A 125 -14.94 -27.19 -3.91
CA LEU A 125 -14.13 -28.36 -3.62
C LEU A 125 -14.08 -28.65 -2.11
N PHE A 126 -14.16 -27.61 -1.27
CA PHE A 126 -14.17 -27.73 0.18
C PHE A 126 -15.12 -26.68 0.80
N PRO A 127 -16.40 -27.01 1.01
CA PRO A 127 -17.39 -26.08 1.59
C PRO A 127 -16.96 -25.40 2.92
N PRO A 128 -16.23 -26.08 3.85
CA PRO A 128 -15.76 -25.45 5.09
C PRO A 128 -14.69 -24.36 4.87
N LEU A 129 -13.93 -24.42 3.77
CA LEU A 129 -12.87 -23.44 3.49
C LEU A 129 -13.43 -22.05 3.16
N GLY A 130 -14.67 -21.95 2.66
CA GLY A 130 -15.32 -20.68 2.35
C GLY A 130 -15.51 -19.77 3.58
N ILE A 131 -15.83 -20.37 4.73
CA ILE A 131 -15.98 -19.65 6.02
C ILE A 131 -14.61 -19.14 6.50
N VAL A 132 -13.58 -19.99 6.42
CA VAL A 132 -12.20 -19.64 6.81
C VAL A 132 -11.65 -18.52 5.92
N LEU A 133 -11.83 -18.61 4.60
CA LEU A 133 -11.41 -17.56 3.66
C LEU A 133 -12.16 -16.25 3.90
N SER A 134 -13.46 -16.30 4.20
CA SER A 134 -14.24 -15.08 4.47
C SER A 134 -13.77 -14.38 5.74
N GLY A 135 -13.50 -15.13 6.82
CA GLY A 135 -12.90 -14.58 8.04
C GLY A 135 -11.49 -14.02 7.81
N LEU A 136 -10.69 -14.69 6.98
CA LEU A 136 -9.35 -14.25 6.62
C LEU A 136 -9.38 -12.97 5.77
N PHE A 137 -10.27 -12.87 4.78
CA PHE A 137 -10.47 -11.65 4.00
C PHE A 137 -10.98 -10.48 4.83
N PHE A 138 -11.88 -10.74 5.79
CA PHE A 138 -12.37 -9.74 6.73
C PHE A 138 -11.24 -9.17 7.61
N LEU A 139 -10.39 -10.04 8.17
CA LEU A 139 -9.23 -9.62 8.96
C LEU A 139 -8.17 -8.89 8.11
N LEU A 140 -7.96 -9.30 6.87
CA LEU A 140 -7.09 -8.59 5.92
C LEU A 140 -7.63 -7.20 5.57
N THR A 141 -8.95 -7.08 5.41
CA THR A 141 -9.63 -5.83 5.09
C THR A 141 -9.57 -4.85 6.26
N LEU A 142 -9.80 -5.30 7.49
CA LEU A 142 -9.63 -4.49 8.70
C LEU A 142 -8.17 -4.01 8.88
N ARG A 143 -7.19 -4.89 8.63
CA ARG A 143 -5.77 -4.56 8.71
C ARG A 143 -5.31 -3.61 7.60
N GLN A 144 -5.91 -3.68 6.42
CA GLN A 144 -5.65 -2.77 5.30
C GLN A 144 -6.27 -1.39 5.55
N LEU A 145 -7.47 -1.31 6.13
CA LEU A 145 -8.16 -0.03 6.36
C LEU A 145 -7.37 0.92 7.27
N THR A 146 -6.76 0.43 8.36
CA THR A 146 -6.02 1.25 9.32
C THR A 146 -4.60 1.61 8.85
N LYS A 147 -3.96 0.79 8.00
CA LYS A 147 -2.60 1.04 7.49
C LYS A 147 -2.56 2.01 6.29
N ASN A 148 -3.69 2.29 5.66
CA ASN A 148 -3.72 2.91 4.33
C ASN A 148 -4.03 4.42 4.32
N VAL A 149 -4.05 5.09 5.48
CA VAL A 149 -4.34 6.54 5.53
C VAL A 149 -3.29 7.34 4.77
N THR A 150 -2.00 7.02 4.94
CA THR A 150 -0.90 7.67 4.20
C THR A 150 -1.07 7.50 2.70
N PHE A 151 -1.47 6.31 2.24
CA PHE A 151 -1.73 6.05 0.83
C PHE A 151 -2.97 6.78 0.33
N VAL A 152 -4.07 6.79 1.09
CA VAL A 152 -5.30 7.50 0.72
C VAL A 152 -5.02 8.99 0.57
N LEU A 153 -4.28 9.60 1.51
CA LEU A 153 -3.83 10.99 1.41
C LEU A 153 -2.91 11.21 0.21
N THR A 154 -2.00 10.26 -0.06
CA THR A 154 -1.12 10.31 -1.23
C THR A 154 -1.90 10.25 -2.54
N ALA A 155 -2.88 9.36 -2.65
CA ALA A 155 -3.75 9.23 -3.81
C ALA A 155 -4.63 10.47 -4.00
N LEU A 156 -5.22 10.96 -2.92
CA LEU A 156 -6.00 12.20 -2.92
C LEU A 156 -5.15 13.39 -3.34
N TYR A 157 -3.91 13.47 -2.87
CA TYR A 157 -2.97 14.51 -3.28
C TYR A 157 -2.54 14.35 -4.74
N PHE A 158 -2.20 13.14 -5.17
CA PHE A 158 -1.70 12.82 -6.51
C PHE A 158 -2.71 13.21 -7.60
N TYR A 159 -3.99 12.93 -7.38
CA TYR A 159 -5.05 13.29 -8.33
C TYR A 159 -5.71 14.63 -8.00
N GLY A 160 -5.79 15.04 -6.74
CA GLY A 160 -6.48 16.26 -6.34
C GLY A 160 -5.66 17.53 -6.58
N TYR A 161 -4.36 17.53 -6.29
CA TYR A 161 -3.53 18.72 -6.44
C TYR A 161 -3.54 19.32 -7.86
N PRO A 162 -3.33 18.53 -8.94
CA PRO A 162 -3.38 19.05 -10.31
C PRO A 162 -4.71 19.70 -10.67
N PHE A 163 -5.82 19.12 -10.21
CA PHE A 163 -7.17 19.64 -10.44
C PHE A 163 -7.44 20.92 -9.64
N VAL A 164 -6.93 21.01 -8.40
CA VAL A 164 -7.05 22.23 -7.60
C VAL A 164 -6.26 23.37 -8.23
N ILE A 165 -5.05 23.11 -8.74
CA ILE A 165 -4.25 24.15 -9.43
C ILE A 165 -4.94 24.63 -10.71
N THR A 166 -5.45 23.72 -11.55
CA THR A 166 -6.16 24.12 -12.77
C THR A 166 -7.48 24.82 -12.47
N ALA A 167 -8.21 24.39 -11.43
CA ALA A 167 -9.41 25.09 -10.96
C ALA A 167 -9.08 26.50 -10.44
N LEU A 168 -8.02 26.65 -9.64
CA LEU A 168 -7.57 27.95 -9.15
C LEU A 168 -7.19 28.90 -10.29
N GLN A 169 -6.48 28.41 -11.31
CA GLN A 169 -6.15 29.18 -12.52
C GLN A 169 -7.38 29.54 -13.35
N HIS A 170 -8.41 28.69 -13.36
CA HIS A 170 -9.64 28.96 -14.11
C HIS A 170 -10.55 29.97 -13.42
N PHE A 171 -10.68 29.88 -12.09
CA PHE A 171 -11.56 30.76 -11.30
C PHE A 171 -10.90 32.06 -10.86
N THR A 172 -9.57 32.15 -10.93
CA THR A 172 -8.82 33.35 -10.60
C THR A 172 -8.19 33.90 -11.87
N ASN A 173 -8.29 35.20 -12.14
CA ASN A 173 -7.59 35.86 -13.25
C ASN A 173 -6.05 35.91 -13.06
N TRP A 174 -5.51 35.06 -12.18
CA TRP A 174 -4.10 34.93 -11.92
C TRP A 174 -3.54 33.96 -12.96
N ASP A 175 -3.19 34.52 -14.12
CA ASP A 175 -2.39 33.83 -15.13
C ASP A 175 -0.93 34.34 -15.20
N PRO A 176 -0.18 34.40 -14.09
CA PRO A 176 1.22 34.66 -14.20
C PRO A 176 1.98 33.34 -14.41
N GLN A 177 2.84 33.33 -15.42
CA GLN A 177 3.68 32.18 -15.79
C GLN A 177 4.48 31.59 -14.60
N TRP A 178 4.81 32.40 -13.58
CA TRP A 178 5.48 31.94 -12.36
C TRP A 178 4.62 30.99 -11.52
N LEU A 179 3.29 31.15 -11.50
CA LEU A 179 2.38 30.27 -10.76
C LEU A 179 2.35 28.89 -11.41
N TRP A 180 2.33 28.84 -12.75
CA TRP A 180 2.37 27.59 -13.51
C TRP A 180 3.70 26.85 -13.27
N VAL A 181 4.84 27.50 -13.49
CA VAL A 181 6.17 26.90 -13.25
C VAL A 181 6.36 26.52 -11.78
N GLY A 182 5.93 27.39 -10.86
CA GLY A 182 6.01 27.16 -9.43
C GLY A 182 5.19 25.95 -8.97
N SER A 183 3.98 25.77 -9.52
CA SER A 183 3.13 24.62 -9.21
C SER A 183 3.75 23.30 -9.66
N ILE A 184 4.40 23.27 -10.83
CA ILE A 184 5.08 22.06 -11.34
C ILE A 184 6.32 21.76 -10.48
N GLY A 185 7.13 22.77 -10.18
CA GLY A 185 8.30 22.61 -9.30
C GLY A 185 7.90 22.11 -7.91
N PHE A 186 6.84 22.70 -7.35
CA PHE A 186 6.27 22.25 -6.07
C PHE A 186 5.75 20.81 -6.18
N ALA A 187 5.03 20.45 -7.24
CA ALA A 187 4.53 19.11 -7.46
C ALA A 187 5.64 18.06 -7.52
N LEU A 188 6.75 18.34 -8.23
CA LEU A 188 7.88 17.41 -8.32
C LEU A 188 8.53 17.17 -6.94
N ILE A 189 8.79 18.26 -6.20
CA ILE A 189 9.44 18.19 -4.88
C ILE A 189 8.51 17.51 -3.88
N SER A 190 7.30 18.03 -3.70
CA SER A 190 6.31 17.50 -2.76
C SER A 190 5.90 16.07 -3.11
N GLY A 191 5.69 15.77 -4.39
CA GLY A 191 5.37 14.44 -4.90
C GLY A 191 6.46 13.42 -4.55
N HIS A 192 7.74 13.78 -4.67
CA HIS A 192 8.84 12.93 -4.22
C HIS A 192 8.72 12.58 -2.73
N PHE A 193 8.50 13.56 -1.86
CA PHE A 193 8.38 13.35 -0.42
C PHE A 193 7.14 12.55 -0.03
N VAL A 194 5.98 12.86 -0.62
CA VAL A 194 4.72 12.16 -0.36
C VAL A 194 4.82 10.69 -0.78
N LEU A 195 5.40 10.41 -1.96
CA LEU A 195 5.64 9.02 -2.38
C LEU A 195 6.62 8.30 -1.44
N LYS A 196 7.67 8.98 -0.99
CA LYS A 196 8.66 8.42 -0.06
C LYS A 196 8.03 7.97 1.28
N GLN A 197 7.02 8.68 1.77
CA GLN A 197 6.32 8.33 3.02
C GLN A 197 5.61 6.97 2.95
N ASN A 198 5.31 6.46 1.75
CA ASN A 198 4.62 5.17 1.56
C ASN A 198 5.58 3.98 1.49
N TYR A 199 6.88 4.20 1.25
CA TYR A 199 7.88 3.13 1.10
C TYR A 199 8.24 2.31 2.35
N PRO A 200 7.97 2.77 3.58
CA PRO A 200 8.01 1.89 4.74
C PRO A 200 6.99 0.73 4.67
N PHE A 201 5.93 0.88 3.87
CA PHE A 201 4.79 -0.05 3.86
C PHE A 201 4.56 -0.76 2.52
N ALA A 202 5.05 -0.20 1.41
CA ALA A 202 4.86 -0.75 0.07
C ALA A 202 6.14 -0.62 -0.79
N SER A 203 6.32 -1.55 -1.74
CA SER A 203 7.35 -1.40 -2.77
C SER A 203 6.92 -0.33 -3.80
N SER A 204 7.89 0.28 -4.48
CA SER A 204 7.64 1.31 -5.48
C SER A 204 6.76 0.83 -6.63
N LYS A 205 6.96 -0.41 -7.10
CA LYS A 205 6.12 -1.02 -8.14
C LYS A 205 4.68 -1.23 -7.66
N SER A 206 4.51 -1.72 -6.43
CA SER A 206 3.20 -1.93 -5.84
C SER A 206 2.47 -0.61 -5.60
N LEU A 207 3.19 0.43 -5.16
CA LEU A 207 2.63 1.77 -4.97
C LEU A 207 2.21 2.39 -6.31
N ALA A 208 3.03 2.26 -7.35
CA ALA A 208 2.70 2.74 -8.69
C ALA A 208 1.44 2.09 -9.23
N TRP A 209 1.35 0.76 -9.13
CA TRP A 209 0.14 0.06 -9.54
C TRP A 209 -1.08 0.46 -8.71
N ALA A 210 -0.91 0.59 -7.39
CA ALA A 210 -1.98 1.01 -6.49
C ALA A 210 -2.52 2.39 -6.89
N ILE A 211 -1.65 3.40 -7.07
CA ILE A 211 -2.01 4.75 -7.50
C ILE A 211 -2.74 4.72 -8.86
N ILE A 212 -2.17 4.07 -9.88
CA ILE A 212 -2.78 3.98 -11.22
C ILE A 212 -4.19 3.38 -11.16
N SER A 213 -4.42 2.45 -10.24
CA SER A 213 -5.70 1.76 -10.10
C SER A 213 -6.74 2.50 -9.26
N VAL A 214 -6.38 3.61 -8.59
CA VAL A 214 -7.29 4.38 -7.72
C VAL A 214 -8.56 4.84 -8.47
N PRO A 215 -8.49 5.42 -9.68
CA PRO A 215 -9.70 5.88 -10.37
C PRO A 215 -10.70 4.75 -10.62
N TYR A 216 -10.21 3.57 -10.98
CA TYR A 216 -11.03 2.37 -11.15
C TYR A 216 -11.67 1.93 -9.83
N ASP A 217 -10.89 1.89 -8.75
CA ASP A 217 -11.38 1.47 -7.44
C ASP A 217 -12.45 2.44 -6.90
N CYS A 218 -12.28 3.77 -7.10
CA CYS A 218 -13.28 4.78 -6.75
C CYS A 218 -14.60 4.61 -7.51
N VAL A 219 -14.54 4.42 -8.83
CA VAL A 219 -15.75 4.17 -9.64
C VAL A 219 -16.43 2.88 -9.20
N MET A 220 -15.66 1.81 -8.98
CA MET A 220 -16.22 0.54 -8.50
C MET A 220 -16.81 0.62 -7.10
N ALA A 221 -16.31 1.50 -6.23
CA ALA A 221 -16.88 1.76 -4.91
C ALA A 221 -18.23 2.48 -5.01
N LEU A 222 -18.37 3.42 -5.95
CA LEU A 222 -19.59 4.21 -6.16
C LEU A 222 -20.72 3.44 -6.85
N ILE A 223 -20.42 2.39 -7.62
CA ILE A 223 -21.46 1.58 -8.28
C ILE A 223 -22.28 0.83 -7.21
N PRO A 224 -23.62 1.03 -7.12
CA PRO A 224 -24.45 0.31 -6.17
C PRO A 224 -24.45 -1.19 -6.47
N VAL A 225 -24.45 -2.03 -5.43
CA VAL A 225 -24.37 -3.51 -5.52
C VAL A 225 -25.40 -4.10 -6.49
N LYS A 226 -26.58 -3.47 -6.61
CA LYS A 226 -27.69 -3.85 -7.50
C LYS A 226 -27.32 -3.76 -9.00
N HIS A 227 -26.47 -2.81 -9.38
CA HIS A 227 -26.03 -2.60 -10.77
C HIS A 227 -24.75 -3.39 -11.12
N LYS A 228 -23.94 -3.78 -10.12
CA LYS A 228 -22.78 -4.67 -10.32
C LYS A 228 -23.19 -6.03 -10.90
N ALA A 229 -24.35 -6.55 -10.48
CA ALA A 229 -24.91 -7.79 -10.99
C ALA A 229 -25.41 -7.68 -12.46
N ARG A 230 -25.91 -6.51 -12.87
CA ARG A 230 -26.34 -6.24 -14.26
C ARG A 230 -25.15 -6.09 -15.21
N PHE A 231 -24.10 -5.39 -14.79
CA PHE A 231 -22.89 -5.21 -15.62
C PHE A 231 -22.15 -6.54 -15.83
N LYS A 232 -22.04 -7.38 -14.79
CA LYS A 232 -21.54 -8.77 -14.92
C LYS A 232 -22.38 -9.63 -15.87
N ARG A 233 -23.69 -9.38 -15.96
CA ARG A 233 -24.60 -10.10 -16.87
C ARG A 233 -24.40 -9.66 -18.33
N LEU A 234 -24.16 -8.37 -18.58
CA LEU A 234 -23.91 -7.83 -19.92
C LEU A 234 -22.56 -8.29 -20.51
N VAL A 235 -21.51 -8.37 -19.70
CA VAL A 235 -20.20 -8.90 -20.14
C VAL A 235 -20.25 -10.41 -20.44
N LYS A 236 -21.22 -11.14 -19.88
CA LYS A 236 -21.42 -12.57 -20.14
C LYS A 236 -22.19 -12.83 -21.44
N ILE A 237 -22.75 -11.80 -22.07
CA ILE A 237 -23.44 -11.88 -23.36
C ILE A 237 -22.57 -11.14 -24.39
N LYS A 238 -21.38 -11.68 -24.65
CA LYS A 238 -20.67 -11.53 -25.93
C LYS A 238 -19.66 -12.65 -26.08
#